data_AF-A0A7X3HGX5-F1
#
_entry.id   AF-A0A7X3HGX5-F1
#
_cell.length_a   1.000
_cell.length_b   1.000
_cell.length_c   1.000
_cell.angle_alpha   90.00
_cell.angle_beta   90.00
_cell.angle_gamma   90.00
#
_symmetry.space_group_name_H-M   'P 1'
#
loop_
_entity.id
_entity.type
_entity.pdbx_description
1 polymer ?
#
loop_
_entity_poly.entity_id
_entity_poly.type
_entity_poly.pdbx_seq_one_letter_code
_entity_poly.pdbx_strand_id
1 'polypeptide(L)'
;PSIVKPSPFGSYLTNAVFQDMIESGVLPEGAVQLVCGEPGNILDYVQDGDSVLFTGSAHTGRKLKSLPSIAGNAVRFNMEADSLNCSILGLEAKPGTPE
;
A
#
# COMPACT_ATOMS: atom_id res chain seq x y z
N PRO A 1 -0.69 2.37 -15.24
CA PRO A 1 -0.45 3.58 -14.42
C PRO A 1 -0.75 3.26 -12.95
N SER A 2 -0.25 4.06 -12.01
CA SER A 2 -0.48 3.84 -10.57
C SER A 2 -1.01 5.10 -9.90
N ILE A 3 -1.96 4.93 -8.98
CA ILE A 3 -2.47 5.99 -8.11
C ILE A 3 -2.07 5.65 -6.68
N VAL A 4 -1.21 6.47 -6.08
CA VAL A 4 -0.70 6.27 -4.72
C VAL A 4 -1.50 7.14 -3.76
N LYS A 5 -1.98 6.54 -2.67
CA LYS A 5 -2.62 7.26 -1.56
C LYS A 5 -1.89 6.91 -0.26
N PRO A 6 -0.93 7.74 0.21
CA PRO A 6 -0.25 7.49 1.47
C PRO A 6 -1.19 7.72 2.66
N SER A 7 -0.80 7.18 3.82
CA SER A 7 -1.36 7.61 5.10
C SER A 7 -1.18 9.12 5.26
N PRO A 8 -2.18 9.87 5.75
CA PRO A 8 -2.00 11.29 6.06
C PRO A 8 -0.79 11.53 6.97
N PHE A 9 -0.58 10.62 7.94
CA PHE A 9 0.60 10.58 8.79
C PHE A 9 1.80 10.07 7.98
N GLY A 10 2.78 10.95 7.73
CA GLY A 10 4.00 10.63 6.97
C GLY A 10 3.90 10.88 5.46
N SER A 11 2.76 11.34 4.95
CA SER A 11 2.54 11.63 3.52
C SER A 11 3.54 12.64 2.91
N TYR A 12 4.13 13.52 3.73
CA TYR A 12 5.12 14.51 3.28
C TYR A 12 6.29 13.87 2.53
N LEU A 13 6.85 12.75 3.02
CA LEU A 13 7.98 12.09 2.36
C LEU A 13 7.56 11.47 1.03
N THR A 14 6.39 10.82 0.98
CA THR A 14 5.84 10.29 -0.28
C THR A 14 5.63 11.40 -1.31
N ASN A 15 5.13 12.56 -0.86
CA ASN A 15 4.95 13.72 -1.75
C ASN A 15 6.28 14.27 -2.26
N ALA A 16 7.29 14.42 -1.40
CA ALA A 16 8.61 14.91 -1.82
C ALA A 16 9.22 14.01 -2.90
N VAL A 17 9.23 12.69 -2.70
CA VAL A 17 9.73 11.73 -3.69
C VAL A 17 8.90 11.76 -4.98
N PHE A 18 7.57 11.88 -4.87
CA PHE A 18 6.71 12.01 -6.05
C PHE A 18 7.04 13.27 -6.87
N GLN A 19 7.29 14.41 -6.23
CA GLN A 19 7.71 15.63 -6.93
C GLN A 19 9.03 15.40 -7.68
N ASP A 20 10.05 14.83 -7.04
CA ASP A 20 11.33 14.51 -7.68
C ASP A 20 11.14 13.57 -8.89
N MET A 21 10.22 12.59 -8.80
CA MET A 21 9.90 11.69 -9.90
C MET A 21 9.26 12.42 -11.09
N ILE A 22 8.33 13.36 -10.85
CA ILE A 22 7.69 14.15 -11.90
C ILE A 22 8.69 15.12 -12.54
N GLU A 23 9.48 15.82 -11.73
CA GLU A 23 10.51 16.77 -12.18
C GLU A 23 11.61 16.08 -13.00
N SER A 24 11.90 14.81 -12.72
CA SER A 24 12.89 14.03 -13.49
C SER A 24 12.51 13.85 -14.97
N GLY A 25 11.22 13.91 -15.31
CA GLY A 25 10.72 13.66 -16.67
C GLY A 25 10.94 12.24 -17.19
N VAL A 26 11.36 11.29 -16.34
CA VAL A 26 11.67 9.91 -16.74
C VAL A 26 10.40 9.12 -17.05
N LEU A 27 9.30 9.43 -16.36
CA LEU A 27 8.04 8.72 -16.51
C LEU A 27 7.13 9.42 -17.53
N PRO A 28 6.40 8.67 -18.38
CA PRO A 28 5.35 9.25 -19.20
C PRO A 28 4.28 9.95 -18.37
N GLU A 29 3.65 10.98 -18.91
CA GLU A 29 2.52 11.65 -18.28
C GLU A 29 1.40 10.65 -17.94
N GLY A 30 0.85 10.76 -16.73
CA GLY A 30 -0.18 9.85 -16.22
C GLY A 30 0.30 8.47 -15.76
N ALA A 31 1.59 8.14 -15.91
CA ALA A 31 2.13 6.86 -15.45
C ALA A 31 2.02 6.67 -13.93
N VAL A 32 2.15 7.76 -13.16
CA VAL A 32 2.00 7.77 -11.69
C VAL A 32 1.24 9.03 -11.25
N GLN A 33 0.36 8.88 -10.27
CA GLN A 33 -0.46 9.93 -9.68
C GLN A 33 -0.44 9.80 -8.15
N LEU A 34 -0.66 10.91 -7.42
CA LEU A 34 -0.61 10.94 -5.96
C LEU A 34 -1.84 11.67 -5.39
N VAL A 35 -2.46 11.09 -4.36
CA VAL A 35 -3.53 11.74 -3.58
C VAL A 35 -3.17 11.72 -2.09
N CYS A 36 -2.76 12.88 -1.56
CA CYS A 36 -2.52 13.08 -0.13
C CYS A 36 -3.76 13.66 0.54
N GLY A 37 -4.21 13.03 1.63
CA GLY A 37 -5.38 13.48 2.41
C GLY A 37 -6.47 12.40 2.50
N GLU A 38 -7.72 12.82 2.59
CA GLU A 38 -8.87 11.91 2.66
C GLU A 38 -9.02 11.09 1.38
N PRO A 39 -9.37 9.79 1.46
CA PRO A 39 -9.47 8.93 0.28
C PRO A 39 -10.70 9.24 -0.59
N GLY A 40 -11.69 9.97 -0.08
CA GLY A 40 -12.94 10.22 -0.77
C GLY A 40 -13.58 8.92 -1.27
N ASN A 41 -13.87 8.87 -2.56
CA ASN A 41 -14.52 7.77 -3.25
C ASN A 41 -13.62 7.10 -4.31
N ILE A 42 -12.29 7.18 -4.18
CA ILE A 42 -11.35 6.65 -5.19
C ILE A 42 -11.64 5.17 -5.53
N LEU A 43 -12.00 4.38 -4.52
CA LEU A 43 -12.29 2.96 -4.69
C LEU A 43 -13.68 2.67 -5.27
N ASP A 44 -14.57 3.66 -5.44
CA ASP A 44 -15.87 3.42 -6.06
C ASP A 44 -15.77 3.25 -7.58
N TYR A 45 -14.65 3.70 -8.17
CA TYR A 45 -14.44 3.74 -9.63
C TYR A 45 -13.57 2.60 -10.17
N VAL A 46 -13.05 1.70 -9.32
CA VAL A 46 -12.26 0.56 -9.79
C VAL A 46 -13.10 -0.42 -10.58
N GLN A 47 -12.53 -0.97 -11.64
CA GLN A 47 -13.19 -1.88 -12.58
C GLN A 47 -12.44 -3.20 -12.68
N ASP A 48 -12.99 -4.14 -13.45
CA ASP A 48 -12.26 -5.34 -13.79
C ASP A 48 -10.95 -5.00 -14.50
N GLY A 49 -9.89 -5.75 -14.21
CA GLY A 49 -8.53 -5.47 -14.69
C GLY A 49 -7.72 -4.55 -13.78
N ASP A 50 -8.36 -3.77 -12.90
CA ASP A 50 -7.66 -2.99 -11.88
C ASP A 50 -7.13 -3.88 -10.74
N SER A 51 -6.21 -3.33 -9.95
CA SER A 51 -5.67 -3.98 -8.76
C SER A 51 -5.52 -2.97 -7.62
N VAL A 52 -5.91 -3.36 -6.42
CA VAL A 52 -5.77 -2.58 -5.20
C VAL A 52 -4.80 -3.26 -4.26
N LEU A 53 -3.74 -2.55 -3.88
CA LEU A 53 -2.73 -3.01 -2.93
C LEU A 53 -2.86 -2.16 -1.66
N PHE A 54 -3.23 -2.78 -0.55
CA PHE A 54 -3.46 -2.11 0.71
C PHE A 54 -2.47 -2.60 1.78
N THR A 55 -1.86 -1.65 2.48
CA THR A 55 -1.05 -1.90 3.68
C THR A 55 -1.64 -1.10 4.84
N GLY A 56 -1.98 -1.78 5.93
CA GLY A 56 -2.60 -1.16 7.11
C GLY A 56 -3.28 -2.19 8.00
N SER A 57 -4.18 -1.78 8.89
CA SER A 57 -4.80 -2.75 9.81
C SER A 57 -5.65 -3.81 9.09
N ALA A 58 -5.71 -5.00 9.67
CA ALA A 58 -6.56 -6.10 9.20
C ALA A 58 -8.05 -5.70 9.22
N HIS A 59 -8.45 -4.84 10.16
CA HIS A 59 -9.80 -4.32 10.24
C HIS A 59 -10.14 -3.46 9.01
N THR A 60 -9.30 -2.45 8.71
CA THR A 60 -9.52 -1.56 7.56
C THR A 60 -9.46 -2.33 6.25
N GLY A 61 -8.44 -3.17 6.08
CA GLY A 61 -8.26 -3.91 4.82
C GLY A 61 -9.43 -4.86 4.52
N ARG A 62 -10.01 -5.52 5.53
CA ARG A 62 -11.24 -6.32 5.35
C ARG A 62 -12.44 -5.46 4.92
N LYS A 63 -12.61 -4.28 5.52
CA LYS A 63 -13.67 -3.34 5.13
C LYS A 63 -13.52 -2.91 3.67
N LEU A 64 -12.31 -2.54 3.26
CA LEU A 64 -12.03 -2.15 1.87
C LEU A 64 -12.24 -3.32 0.89
N LYS A 65 -11.75 -4.51 1.22
CA LYS A 65 -11.94 -5.70 0.38
C LYS A 65 -13.41 -6.05 0.14
N SER A 66 -14.29 -5.74 1.10
CA SER A 66 -15.74 -5.97 0.99
C SER A 66 -16.52 -4.90 0.21
N LEU A 67 -15.86 -3.84 -0.28
CA LEU A 67 -16.56 -2.79 -1.03
C LEU A 67 -17.22 -3.38 -2.29
N PRO A 68 -18.44 -2.95 -2.66
CA PRO A 68 -19.16 -3.47 -3.83
C PRO A 68 -18.38 -3.34 -5.13
N SER A 69 -17.65 -2.24 -5.32
CA SER A 69 -16.77 -2.01 -6.48
C SER A 69 -15.61 -3.00 -6.56
N ILE A 70 -15.09 -3.48 -5.42
CA ILE A 70 -14.00 -4.46 -5.39
C ILE A 70 -14.56 -5.88 -5.55
N ALA A 71 -15.54 -6.25 -4.72
CA ALA A 71 -16.10 -7.60 -4.71
C ALA A 71 -16.94 -7.90 -5.95
N GLY A 72 -17.74 -6.94 -6.42
CA GLY A 72 -18.63 -7.09 -7.58
C GLY A 72 -17.88 -7.12 -8.91
N ASN A 73 -16.82 -6.31 -9.06
CA ASN A 73 -16.03 -6.26 -10.30
C ASN A 73 -14.85 -7.25 -10.31
N ALA A 74 -14.76 -8.14 -9.31
CA ALA A 74 -13.66 -9.10 -9.15
C ALA A 74 -12.25 -8.46 -9.20
N VAL A 75 -12.12 -7.27 -8.61
CA VAL A 75 -10.86 -6.52 -8.54
C VAL A 75 -9.84 -7.31 -7.73
N ARG A 76 -8.61 -7.40 -8.21
CA ARG A 76 -7.54 -8.06 -7.45
C ARG A 76 -7.20 -7.21 -6.23
N PHE A 77 -7.41 -7.77 -5.04
CA PHE A 77 -7.15 -7.07 -3.78
C PHE A 77 -6.06 -7.77 -2.98
N ASN A 78 -4.90 -7.13 -2.85
CA ASN A 78 -3.82 -7.58 -1.98
C ASN A 78 -3.84 -6.79 -0.66
N MET A 79 -3.63 -7.47 0.46
CA MET A 79 -3.66 -6.88 1.79
C MET A 79 -2.45 -7.34 2.59
N GLU A 80 -1.62 -6.39 2.99
CA GLU A 80 -0.61 -6.56 4.04
C GLU A 80 -1.16 -5.95 5.34
N ALA A 81 -1.29 -6.78 6.36
CA ALA A 81 -1.93 -6.41 7.61
C ALA A 81 -1.09 -6.77 8.84
N ASP A 82 -1.63 -6.43 10.01
CA ASP A 82 -1.01 -6.69 11.31
C ASP A 82 -0.49 -8.13 11.41
N SER A 83 0.78 -8.30 11.78
CA SER A 83 1.43 -9.61 11.93
C SER A 83 2.17 -9.73 13.26
N LEU A 84 2.09 -10.91 13.87
CA LEU A 84 2.93 -11.27 15.01
C LEU A 84 4.20 -11.93 14.49
N ASN A 85 5.17 -11.09 14.12
CA ASN A 85 6.46 -11.56 13.65
C ASN A 85 7.21 -12.23 14.81
N CYS A 86 7.85 -13.38 14.53
CA CYS A 86 8.65 -14.09 15.52
C CYS A 86 10.14 -13.99 15.19
N SER A 87 10.97 -13.98 16.23
CA SER A 87 12.40 -14.24 16.13
C SER A 87 12.68 -15.45 17.01
N ILE A 88 13.25 -16.50 16.42
CA ILE A 88 13.52 -17.75 17.12
C ILE A 88 15.03 -17.93 17.20
N LEU A 89 15.56 -17.88 18.42
CA LEU A 89 16.95 -18.17 18.67
C LEU A 89 17.19 -19.67 18.55
N GLY A 90 18.14 -20.06 17.69
CA GLY A 90 18.53 -21.46 17.53
C GLY A 90 19.10 -22.03 18.82
N LEU A 91 18.90 -23.32 19.08
CA LEU A 91 19.35 -23.99 20.32
C LEU A 91 20.87 -23.89 20.55
N GLU A 92 21.65 -23.71 19.49
CA GLU A 92 23.10 -23.60 19.53
C GLU A 92 23.61 -22.16 19.67
N ALA A 93 22.73 -21.15 19.60
CA ALA A 93 23.09 -19.75 19.82
C ALA A 93 23.20 -19.46 21.34
N LYS A 94 24.20 -20.08 21.94
CA LYS A 94 24.55 -19.96 23.36
C LYS A 94 25.34 -18.66 23.59
N PRO A 95 25.34 -18.12 24.81
CA PRO A 95 26.18 -16.95 25.13
C PRO A 95 27.64 -17.17 24.69
N GLY A 96 28.17 -16.24 23.90
CA GLY A 96 29.54 -16.29 23.37
C GLY A 96 29.69 -16.85 21.96
N THR A 97 28.61 -17.32 21.31
CA THR A 97 28.63 -17.55 19.85
C THR A 97 28.60 -16.22 19.10
N PRO A 98 29.27 -16.09 17.94
CA PRO A 98 29.14 -14.92 17.08
C PRO A 98 27.67 -14.66 16.72
N GLU A 99 27.29 -13.38 16.67
CA GLU A 99 26.03 -12.94 16.05
C GLU A 99 26.09 -13.09 14.53
#